data_AF-A0A9D2LJE6-F1
#
_entry.id   AF-A0A9D2LJE6-F1
#
_cell.length_a   1.000
_cell.length_b   1.000
_cell.length_c   1.000
_cell.angle_alpha   90.00
_cell.angle_beta   90.00
_cell.angle_gamma   90.00
#
_symmetry.space_group_name_H-M   'P 1'
#
loop_
_entity.id
_entity.type
_entity.pdbx_description
1 polymer ?
#
loop_
_entity_poly.entity_id
_entity_poly.type
_entity_poly.pdbx_seq_one_letter_code
_entity_poly.pdbx_strand_id
1 'polypeptide(L)'
;MEQVIQVTGLCVVGALLALVVKRGSPETALLLTVAAAVVVLLALAGAVEELLAFLAELAEGSGVPPALFGPLYKTIGIALVVQVGGSLCRDAGESALASVVETAGAVCALVAALPLLRAVLEMLLELMG
;
A
#
# COMPACT_ATOMS: atom_id res chain seq x y z
N MET A 1 -7.91 6.84 -16.94
CA MET A 1 -8.82 5.71 -17.25
C MET A 1 -8.09 4.53 -17.88
N GLU A 2 -7.14 4.77 -18.78
CA GLU A 2 -6.41 3.69 -19.49
C GLU A 2 -5.68 2.71 -18.56
N GLN A 3 -4.96 3.21 -17.54
CA GLN A 3 -4.28 2.36 -16.56
C GLN A 3 -5.23 1.48 -15.72
N VAL A 4 -6.39 2.03 -15.32
CA VAL A 4 -7.39 1.28 -14.54
C VAL A 4 -7.95 0.12 -15.36
N ILE A 5 -8.18 0.34 -16.66
CA ILE A 5 -8.66 -0.70 -17.58
C ILE A 5 -7.59 -1.77 -17.77
N GLN A 6 -6.32 -1.39 -17.97
CA GLN A 6 -5.20 -2.33 -18.11
C GLN A 6 -4.99 -3.17 -16.85
N VAL A 7 -4.96 -2.54 -15.67
CA VAL A 7 -4.81 -3.24 -14.38
C VAL A 7 -5.97 -4.20 -14.15
N THR A 8 -7.21 -3.74 -14.37
CA THR A 8 -8.39 -4.58 -14.19
C THR A 8 -8.39 -5.78 -15.15
N GLY A 9 -8.04 -5.56 -16.42
CA GLY A 9 -7.91 -6.62 -17.41
C GLY A 9 -6.86 -7.66 -17.03
N LEU A 10 -5.69 -7.21 -16.58
CA LEU A 10 -4.61 -8.08 -16.12
C LEU A 10 -5.04 -8.91 -14.90
N CYS A 11 -5.73 -8.29 -13.93
CA CYS A 11 -6.27 -8.97 -12.76
C CYS A 11 -7.29 -10.06 -13.14
N VAL A 12 -8.22 -9.75 -14.05
CA VAL A 12 -9.25 -10.71 -14.50
C VAL A 12 -8.61 -11.89 -15.23
N VAL A 13 -7.69 -11.63 -16.16
CA VAL A 13 -6.97 -12.68 -16.90
C VAL A 13 -6.14 -13.54 -15.94
N GLY A 14 -5.41 -12.91 -15.02
CA GLY A 14 -4.62 -13.60 -13.99
C GLY A 14 -5.50 -14.48 -13.09
N ALA A 15 -6.64 -13.97 -12.63
CA ALA A 15 -7.58 -14.72 -11.80
C ALA A 15 -8.19 -15.93 -12.54
N LEU A 16 -8.55 -15.77 -13.82
CA LEU A 16 -9.06 -16.86 -14.66
C LEU A 16 -8.01 -17.95 -14.87
N LEU A 17 -6.76 -17.56 -15.17
CA LEU A 17 -5.65 -18.52 -15.31
C LEU A 17 -5.37 -19.24 -14.00
N ALA A 18 -5.38 -18.53 -12.87
CA ALA A 18 -5.18 -19.12 -11.54
C ALA A 18 -6.27 -20.14 -11.20
N LEU A 19 -7.54 -19.84 -11.53
CA LEU A 19 -8.67 -20.76 -11.37
C LEU A 19 -8.51 -22.06 -12.18
N VAL A 20 -8.02 -21.95 -13.42
CA VAL A 20 -7.77 -23.12 -14.28
C VAL A 20 -6.63 -23.97 -13.72
N VAL A 21 -5.54 -23.34 -13.28
CA VAL A 21 -4.34 -24.02 -12.74
C VAL A 21 -4.60 -24.66 -11.37
N LYS A 22 -5.48 -24.07 -10.55
CA LYS A 22 -5.85 -24.60 -9.22
C LYS A 22 -6.47 -26.01 -9.28
N ARG A 23 -6.96 -26.46 -10.44
CA ARG A 23 -7.40 -27.84 -10.68
C ARG A 23 -6.27 -28.87 -10.74
N GLY A 24 -5.05 -28.45 -11.07
CA GLY A 24 -3.88 -29.31 -11.19
C GLY A 24 -3.02 -29.32 -9.93
N SER A 25 -2.59 -28.14 -9.46
CA SER A 25 -1.85 -28.00 -8.19
C SER A 25 -2.13 -26.64 -7.54
N PRO A 26 -2.56 -26.60 -6.26
CA PRO A 26 -2.89 -25.36 -5.57
C PRO A 26 -1.66 -24.45 -5.36
N GLU A 27 -0.48 -25.04 -5.22
CA GLU A 27 0.80 -24.33 -5.02
C GLU A 27 1.18 -23.48 -6.23
N THR A 28 0.98 -24.00 -7.45
CA THR A 28 1.27 -23.26 -8.69
C THR A 28 0.25 -22.16 -8.95
N ALA A 29 -1.00 -22.35 -8.53
CA ALA A 29 -2.02 -21.31 -8.58
C ALA A 29 -1.67 -20.14 -7.65
N LEU A 30 -1.13 -20.41 -6.46
CA LEU A 30 -0.65 -19.37 -5.53
C LEU A 30 0.54 -18.59 -6.11
N LEU A 31 1.52 -19.30 -6.70
CA LEU A 31 2.65 -18.62 -7.35
C LEU A 31 2.20 -17.72 -8.50
N LEU A 32 1.17 -18.14 -9.26
CA LEU A 32 0.61 -17.34 -10.33
C LEU A 32 -0.13 -16.09 -9.81
N THR A 33 -0.89 -16.20 -8.72
CA THR A 33 -1.57 -15.03 -8.13
C THR A 33 -0.57 -14.04 -7.53
N VAL A 34 0.48 -14.52 -6.87
CA VAL A 34 1.59 -13.68 -6.40
C VAL A 34 2.28 -12.97 -7.56
N ALA A 35 2.60 -13.70 -8.64
CA ALA A 35 3.22 -13.10 -9.82
C ALA A 35 2.32 -12.02 -10.45
N ALA A 36 1.01 -12.30 -10.61
CA ALA A 36 0.06 -11.32 -11.12
C ALA A 36 -0.03 -10.07 -10.21
N ALA A 37 -0.07 -10.25 -8.88
CA ALA A 37 -0.07 -9.16 -7.92
C ALA A 37 1.19 -8.28 -8.03
N VAL A 38 2.37 -8.89 -8.20
CA VAL A 38 3.63 -8.17 -8.41
C VAL A 38 3.61 -7.37 -9.70
N VAL A 39 3.13 -7.93 -10.82
CA VAL A 39 3.04 -7.18 -12.10
C VAL A 39 2.08 -6.00 -11.97
N VAL A 40 0.93 -6.17 -11.31
CA VAL A 40 -0.02 -5.07 -11.05
C VAL A 40 0.61 -3.98 -10.20
N LEU A 41 1.33 -4.36 -9.14
CA LEU A 41 2.03 -3.39 -8.29
C LEU A 41 3.11 -2.61 -9.05
N LEU A 42 3.87 -3.28 -9.90
CA LEU A 42 4.86 -2.62 -10.77
C LEU A 42 4.19 -1.68 -11.77
N ALA A 43 3.05 -2.07 -12.34
CA ALA A 43 2.29 -1.20 -13.24
C ALA A 43 1.74 0.06 -12.53
N LEU A 44 1.41 -0.06 -11.24
CA LEU A 44 0.96 1.06 -10.41
C LEU A 44 2.10 1.93 -9.87
N ALA A 45 3.35 1.46 -9.91
CA ALA A 45 4.50 2.18 -9.35
C ALA A 45 4.67 3.58 -9.96
N GLY A 46 4.47 3.71 -11.28
CA GLY A 46 4.55 5.02 -11.95
C GLY A 46 3.46 5.99 -11.51
N ALA A 47 2.23 5.52 -11.27
CA ALA A 47 1.14 6.36 -10.76
C ALA A 47 1.41 6.82 -9.32
N VAL A 48 2.03 5.96 -8.50
CA VAL A 48 2.49 6.33 -7.17
C VAL A 48 3.60 7.37 -7.26
N GLU A 49 4.59 7.19 -8.15
CA GLU A 49 5.68 8.15 -8.35
C GLU A 49 5.17 9.53 -8.78
N GLU A 50 4.21 9.59 -9.71
CA GLU A 50 3.58 10.84 -10.14
C GLU A 50 2.83 11.54 -9.00
N LEU A 51 2.10 10.78 -8.18
CA LEU A 51 1.45 11.30 -6.98
C LEU A 51 2.46 11.84 -5.96
N LEU A 52 3.58 11.13 -5.75
CA LEU A 52 4.65 11.56 -4.84
C LEU A 52 5.32 12.83 -5.35
N ALA A 53 5.58 12.94 -6.66
CA ALA A 53 6.15 14.12 -7.28
C ALA A 53 5.23 15.34 -7.11
N PHE A 54 3.94 15.18 -7.37
CA PHE A 54 2.96 16.25 -7.16
C PHE A 54 2.90 16.72 -5.69
N LEU A 55 2.93 15.78 -4.75
CA LEU A 55 2.96 16.12 -3.32
C LEU A 55 4.28 16.81 -2.91
N ALA A 56 5.41 16.46 -3.53
CA ALA A 56 6.69 17.16 -3.33
C ALA A 56 6.66 18.59 -3.89
N GLU A 57 6.10 18.80 -5.08
CA GLU A 57 5.91 20.15 -5.66
C GLU A 57 5.01 21.02 -4.77
N LEU A 58 3.93 20.44 -4.24
CA LEU A 58 3.07 21.14 -3.27
C LEU A 58 3.82 21.46 -1.98
N ALA A 59 4.71 20.59 -1.51
CA ALA A 59 5.53 20.86 -0.33
C ALA A 59 6.45 22.08 -0.54
N GLU A 60 7.09 22.17 -1.70
CA GLU A 60 7.96 23.29 -2.06
C GLU A 60 7.19 24.60 -2.22
N GLY A 61 5.97 24.55 -2.78
CA GLY A 61 5.14 25.74 -3.01
C GLY A 61 4.31 26.24 -1.82
N SER A 62 4.05 25.38 -0.82
CA SER A 62 3.13 25.69 0.28
C SER A 62 3.80 26.19 1.57
N GLY A 63 5.14 26.12 1.66
CA GLY A 63 5.87 26.43 2.89
C GLY A 63 5.66 25.42 4.01
N VAL A 64 5.00 24.29 3.72
CA VAL A 64 4.74 23.21 4.68
C VAL A 64 6.04 22.43 4.91
N PRO A 65 6.48 22.21 6.16
CA PRO A 65 7.74 21.53 6.42
C PRO A 65 7.75 20.12 5.81
N PRO A 66 8.83 19.74 5.08
CA PRO A 66 8.94 18.43 4.43
C PRO A 66 8.84 17.25 5.43
N ALA A 67 9.07 17.51 6.72
CA ALA A 67 8.88 16.57 7.81
C ALA A 67 7.42 16.08 7.97
N LEU A 68 6.42 16.81 7.46
CA LEU A 68 5.00 16.42 7.49
C LEU A 68 4.62 15.46 6.36
N PHE A 69 5.32 15.53 5.22
CA PHE A 69 5.07 14.67 4.07
C PHE A 69 5.65 13.26 4.25
N GLY A 70 6.77 13.12 4.96
CA GLY A 70 7.38 11.82 5.26
C GLY A 70 6.43 10.81 5.91
N PRO A 71 5.69 11.18 6.96
CA PRO A 71 4.62 10.37 7.55
C PRO A 71 3.53 9.95 6.56
N LEU A 72 3.08 10.86 5.68
CA LEU A 72 2.03 10.57 4.69
C LEU A 72 2.48 9.50 3.69
N TYR A 73 3.69 9.60 3.15
CA TYR A 73 4.21 8.60 2.22
C TYR A 73 4.40 7.24 2.89
N LYS A 74 4.88 7.24 4.14
CA LYS A 74 5.03 6.01 4.92
C LYS A 74 3.70 5.31 5.16
N THR A 75 2.64 6.04 5.50
CA THR A 75 1.33 5.42 5.75
C THR A 75 0.70 4.86 4.47
N ILE A 76 0.85 5.54 3.32
CA ILE A 76 0.42 5.01 2.02
C ILE A 76 1.17 3.70 1.70
N GLY A 77 2.49 3.69 1.86
CA GLY A 77 3.32 2.51 1.63
C GLY A 77 2.92 1.33 2.53
N ILE A 78 2.72 1.60 3.83
CA ILE A 78 2.26 0.59 4.79
C ILE A 78 0.91 0.03 4.37
N ALA A 79 -0.05 0.88 4.00
CA ALA A 79 -1.39 0.44 3.59
C ALA A 79 -1.34 -0.49 2.36
N LEU A 80 -0.54 -0.15 1.34
CA LEU A 80 -0.38 -0.98 0.14
C LEU A 80 0.22 -2.35 0.47
N VAL A 81 1.30 -2.38 1.24
CA VAL A 81 1.97 -3.63 1.64
C VAL A 81 1.03 -4.52 2.46
N VAL A 82 0.31 -3.94 3.41
CA VAL A 82 -0.62 -4.67 4.29
C VAL A 82 -1.80 -5.22 3.50
N GLN A 83 -2.38 -4.43 2.60
CA GLN A 83 -3.55 -4.83 1.83
C GLN A 83 -3.21 -5.95 0.83
N VAL A 84 -2.06 -5.87 0.17
CA VAL A 84 -1.59 -6.93 -0.73
C VAL A 84 -1.17 -8.16 0.07
N GLY A 85 -0.34 -8.01 1.10
CA GLY A 85 0.13 -9.12 1.92
C GLY A 85 -1.01 -9.87 2.60
N GLY A 86 -1.95 -9.16 3.22
CA GLY A 86 -3.12 -9.75 3.87
C GLY A 86 -4.03 -10.48 2.87
N SER A 87 -4.21 -9.93 1.67
CA SER A 87 -5.01 -10.59 0.62
C SER A 87 -4.32 -11.85 0.09
N LEU A 88 -3.00 -11.83 -0.10
CA LEU A 88 -2.21 -13.02 -0.47
C LEU A 88 -2.29 -14.11 0.61
N CYS A 89 -2.19 -13.75 1.89
CA CYS A 89 -2.36 -14.70 2.99
C CYS A 89 -3.76 -15.34 2.98
N ARG A 90 -4.82 -14.55 2.71
CA ARG A 90 -6.19 -15.10 2.55
C ARG A 90 -6.32 -16.02 1.35
N ASP A 91 -5.73 -15.65 0.21
CA ASP A 91 -5.75 -16.48 -1.00
C ASP A 91 -5.01 -17.81 -0.82
N ALA A 92 -3.99 -17.84 0.05
CA ALA A 92 -3.29 -19.05 0.48
C ALA A 92 -4.11 -19.91 1.47
N GLY A 93 -5.24 -19.42 1.98
CA GLY A 93 -6.03 -20.07 3.03
C GLY A 93 -5.60 -19.72 4.46
N GLU A 94 -4.57 -18.90 4.63
CA GLU A 94 -3.96 -18.52 5.90
C GLU A 94 -4.58 -17.24 6.49
N SER A 95 -5.86 -17.33 6.89
CA SER A 95 -6.58 -16.16 7.43
C SER A 95 -6.00 -15.62 8.74
N ALA A 96 -5.41 -16.49 9.57
CA ALA A 96 -4.75 -16.05 10.80
C ALA A 96 -3.52 -15.17 10.50
N LEU A 97 -2.70 -15.57 9.52
CA LEU A 97 -1.55 -14.76 9.09
C LEU A 97 -1.98 -13.44 8.45
N ALA A 98 -3.08 -13.44 7.69
CA ALA A 98 -3.64 -12.20 7.15
C ALA A 98 -3.98 -11.19 8.25
N SER A 99 -4.65 -11.63 9.33
CA SER A 99 -4.95 -10.78 10.48
C SER A 99 -3.68 -10.30 11.21
N VAL A 100 -2.65 -11.13 11.29
CA VAL A 100 -1.34 -10.73 11.87
C VAL A 100 -0.68 -9.64 11.02
N VAL A 101 -0.72 -9.73 9.69
CA VAL A 101 -0.20 -8.70 8.79
C VAL A 101 -0.97 -7.38 8.94
N GLU A 102 -2.31 -7.44 9.03
CA GLU A 102 -3.16 -6.26 9.24
C GLU A 102 -2.88 -5.57 10.57
N THR A 103 -2.75 -6.34 11.65
CA THR A 103 -2.40 -5.78 12.98
C THR A 103 -1.01 -5.18 13.02
N ALA A 104 0.00 -5.84 12.43
CA ALA A 104 1.35 -5.28 12.29
C ALA A 104 1.33 -3.97 11.50
N GLY A 105 0.56 -3.94 10.40
CA GLY A 105 0.31 -2.75 9.60
C GLY A 105 -0.23 -1.57 10.39
N ALA A 106 -1.26 -1.81 11.20
CA ALA A 106 -1.86 -0.79 12.06
C ALA A 106 -0.85 -0.21 13.06
N VAL A 107 -0.04 -1.06 13.70
CA VAL A 107 1.02 -0.62 14.61
C VAL A 107 2.07 0.22 13.88
N CYS A 108 2.54 -0.23 12.71
CA CYS A 108 3.50 0.53 11.90
C CYS A 108 2.92 1.89 11.46
N ALA A 109 1.64 1.95 11.09
CA ALA A 109 0.99 3.20 10.70
C ALA A 109 0.89 4.18 11.88
N LEU A 110 0.56 3.69 13.08
CA LEU A 110 0.57 4.52 14.30
C LEU A 110 1.96 5.07 14.61
N VAL A 111 3.01 4.24 14.49
CA VAL A 111 4.40 4.69 14.67
C VAL A 111 4.79 5.72 13.61
N ALA A 112 4.38 5.53 12.36
CA ALA A 112 4.63 6.48 11.29
C ALA A 112 3.94 7.84 11.51
N ALA A 113 2.81 7.87 12.24
CA ALA A 113 2.09 9.09 12.60
C ALA A 113 2.69 9.85 13.81
N LEU A 114 3.62 9.26 14.57
CA LEU A 114 4.24 9.93 15.73
C LEU A 114 4.85 11.31 15.44
N PRO A 115 5.57 11.56 14.32
CA PRO A 115 6.11 12.88 14.01
C PRO A 115 5.03 13.95 13.87
N LEU A 116 3.88 13.59 13.29
CA LEU A 116 2.72 14.49 13.16
C LEU A 116 2.16 14.84 14.53
N LEU A 117 2.01 13.85 15.42
CA LEU A 117 1.53 14.06 16.79
C LEU A 117 2.45 15.00 17.59
N ARG A 118 3.77 14.87 17.40
CA ARG A 118 4.76 15.75 18.04
C ARG A 118 4.65 17.19 17.54
N ALA A 119 4.54 17.39 16.22
CA ALA A 119 4.38 18.71 15.63
C ALA A 119 3.10 19.42 16.13
N VAL A 120 1.99 18.69 16.26
CA VAL A 120 0.74 19.22 16.82
C VAL A 120 0.92 19.60 18.29
N LEU A 121 1.61 18.76 19.08
CA LEU A 121 1.84 19.04 20.50
C LEU A 121 2.73 20.29 20.70
N GLU A 122 3.79 20.44 19.90
CA GLU A 122 4.65 21.63 19.93
C GLU A 122 3.86 22.90 19.63
N MET A 123 3.03 22.89 18.58
CA MET A 123 2.19 24.04 18.21
C MET A 123 1.18 24.41 19.31
N LEU A 124 0.60 23.43 20.00
CA LEU A 124 -0.29 23.69 21.14
C LEU A 124 0.44 24.30 22.34
N LEU A 125 1.67 23.86 22.61
CA LEU A 125 2.50 24.40 23.68
C LEU A 125 2.92 25.85 23.40
N GLU A 126 3.27 26.17 22.15
CA GLU A 126 3.57 27.54 21.72
C GLU A 126 2.38 28.49 21.85
N LEU A 127 1.14 28.01 21.64
CA LEU A 127 -0.06 28.83 21.79
C LEU A 127 -0.49 29.04 23.25
N MET A 128 -0.03 28.18 24.17
CA MET A 128 -0.29 28.32 25.61
C MET A 128 0.75 29.17 26.35
N GLY A 129 1.93 29.39 25.74
CA GLY A 129 3.00 30.24 26.28
C GLY A 129 2.91 31.67 25.78
#